data_AF-A0A315ELA7-F1
#
_entry.id   AF-A0A315ELA7-F1
#
_cell.length_a   1.000
_cell.length_b   1.000
_cell.length_c   1.000
_cell.angle_alpha   90.00
_cell.angle_beta   90.00
_cell.angle_gamma   90.00
#
_symmetry.space_group_name_H-M   'P 1'
#
loop_
_entity.id
_entity.type
_entity.pdbx_description
1 polymer ?
#
loop_
_entity_poly.entity_id
_entity_poly.type
_entity_poly.pdbx_seq_one_letter_code
_entity_poly.pdbx_strand_id
1 'polypeptide(L)' 'MSSPKHPPILGHDIPKARLTLSGWAWAGLYLGLPVILLGNLIDFIFQWTLGWCIGIWCIV' A
#
# COMPACT_ATOMS: atom_id res chain seq x y z
N MET A 1 1.09 34.38 -4.29
CA MET A 1 2.23 34.00 -3.42
C MET A 1 3.26 33.25 -4.26
N SER A 2 4.52 33.68 -4.24
CA SER A 2 5.63 33.02 -4.97
C SER A 2 6.06 31.75 -4.22
N SER A 3 6.10 30.62 -4.92
CA SER A 3 6.49 29.31 -4.34
C SER A 3 7.99 29.33 -3.99
N PRO A 4 8.41 28.89 -2.79
CA PRO A 4 9.82 28.90 -2.41
C PRO A 4 10.62 27.90 -3.26
N LYS A 5 11.40 28.43 -4.20
CA LYS A 5 12.39 27.65 -4.97
C LYS A 5 13.42 27.11 -3.98
N HIS A 6 13.52 25.78 -3.87
CA HIS A 6 14.58 25.15 -3.11
C HIS A 6 15.94 25.50 -3.74
N PRO A 7 16.95 25.86 -2.94
CA PRO A 7 18.29 26.10 -3.47
C PRO A 7 18.87 24.78 -4.04
N PRO A 8 19.52 24.82 -5.20
CA PRO A 8 20.13 23.64 -5.81
C PRO A 8 21.26 23.12 -4.92
N ILE A 9 21.26 21.81 -4.66
CA ILE A 9 22.31 21.13 -3.89
C ILE A 9 23.39 20.73 -4.90
N LEU A 10 24.63 21.21 -4.72
CA LEU A 10 25.78 20.90 -5.57
C LEU A 10 25.62 21.29 -7.07
N GLY A 11 24.82 22.32 -7.38
CA GLY A 11 24.65 22.82 -8.75
C GLY A 11 23.82 21.92 -9.68
N HIS A 12 23.21 20.84 -9.16
CA HIS A 12 22.28 19.98 -9.90
C HIS A 12 20.94 19.92 -9.17
N ASP A 13 19.84 20.14 -9.90
CA ASP A 13 18.50 19.99 -9.35
C ASP A 13 18.17 18.49 -9.30
N ILE A 14 18.18 17.90 -8.09
CA ILE A 14 17.82 16.50 -7.92
C ILE A 14 16.30 16.36 -8.14
N PRO A 15 15.86 15.53 -9.10
CA PRO A 15 14.44 15.35 -9.34
C PRO A 15 13.78 14.83 -8.06
N LYS A 16 12.77 15.56 -7.58
CA LYS A 16 11.99 15.19 -6.39
C LYS A 16 11.42 13.79 -6.58
N ALA A 17 11.25 13.06 -5.47
CA ALA A 17 10.57 11.77 -5.47
C ALA A 17 9.22 11.89 -6.18
N ARG A 18 9.14 11.32 -7.39
CA ARG A 18 7.92 11.28 -8.20
C ARG A 18 7.30 9.92 -7.99
N LEU A 19 6.04 9.92 -7.57
CA LEU A 19 5.27 8.70 -7.45
C LEU A 19 4.98 8.20 -8.87
N THR A 20 5.77 7.23 -9.32
CA THR A 20 5.60 6.60 -10.64
C THR A 20 4.58 5.46 -10.56
N LEU A 21 4.04 5.05 -11.70
CA LEU A 21 3.18 3.86 -11.77
C LEU A 21 3.91 2.62 -11.23
N SER A 22 5.20 2.48 -11.55
CA SER A 22 6.04 1.41 -10.98
C SER A 22 6.17 1.53 -9.46
N GLY A 23 6.28 2.75 -8.91
CA GLY A 23 6.27 2.97 -7.47
C GLY A 23 4.98 2.51 -6.81
N TRP A 24 3.82 2.76 -7.42
CA TRP A 24 2.54 2.21 -6.95
C TRP A 24 2.47 0.70 -7.06
N ALA A 25 2.98 0.11 -8.14
CA ALA A 25 3.01 -1.35 -8.29
C ALA A 25 3.85 -2.01 -7.18
N TRP A 26 5.02 -1.45 -6.87
CA TRP A 26 5.86 -1.92 -5.77
C TRP A 26 5.22 -1.68 -4.40
N ALA A 27 4.56 -0.54 -4.19
CA ALA A 27 3.80 -0.30 -2.98
C ALA A 27 2.67 -1.31 -2.81
N GLY A 28 1.90 -1.60 -3.87
CA GLY A 28 0.86 -2.63 -3.86
C GLY A 28 1.42 -4.03 -3.59
N LEU A 29 2.57 -4.36 -4.19
CA LEU A 29 3.23 -5.64 -3.96
C LEU A 29 3.73 -5.79 -2.52
N TYR A 30 4.39 -4.76 -1.97
CA TYR A 30 5.00 -4.85 -0.65
C TYR A 30 4.07 -4.54 0.51
N LEU A 31 3.02 -3.73 0.32
CA LEU A 31 2.04 -3.41 1.36
C LEU A 31 0.70 -4.08 1.10
N GLY A 32 0.19 -4.02 -0.14
CA GLY A 32 -1.10 -4.62 -0.48
C GLY A 32 -1.09 -6.13 -0.32
N LEU A 33 -0.07 -6.83 -0.86
CA LEU A 33 0.02 -8.29 -0.76
C LEU A 33 0.02 -8.82 0.68
N PRO A 34 0.87 -8.33 1.61
CA PRO A 34 0.84 -8.83 2.98
C PRO A 34 -0.45 -8.47 3.70
N VAL A 35 -1.03 -7.28 3.47
CA VAL A 35 -2.31 -6.90 4.08
C VAL A 35 -3.42 -7.82 3.62
N ILE A 36 -3.49 -8.14 2.32
CA ILE A 36 -4.49 -9.05 1.77
C ILE A 36 -4.30 -10.46 2.33
N LEU A 37 -3.07 -10.98 2.35
CA LEU A 37 -2.78 -12.32 2.86
C LEU A 37 -3.11 -12.45 4.35
N LEU A 38 -2.64 -11.51 5.17
CA LEU A 38 -2.86 -11.54 6.62
C LEU A 38 -4.34 -11.27 6.95
N GLY A 39 -4.98 -10.33 6.27
CA GLY A 39 -6.41 -10.05 6.45
C GLY A 39 -7.26 -11.29 6.18
N ASN A 40 -7.04 -11.95 5.04
CA ASN A 40 -7.78 -13.18 4.70
C ASN A 40 -7.53 -14.33 5.67
N LEU A 41 -6.30 -14.47 6.16
CA LEU A 41 -5.96 -15.51 7.13
C LEU A 41 -6.65 -15.25 8.48
N ILE A 42 -6.68 -13.98 8.92
CA ILE A 42 -7.36 -13.57 10.15
C ILE A 42 -8.86 -13.75 10.02
N ASP A 43 -9.45 -13.33 8.90
CA ASP A 43 -10.88 -13.52 8.61
C ASP A 43 -11.26 -15.01 8.64
N PHE A 44 -10.42 -15.88 8.10
CA PHE A 44 -10.62 -17.34 8.15
C PHE A 44 -10.57 -17.89 9.58
N ILE A 45 -9.62 -17.43 10.40
CA ILE A 45 -9.53 -17.82 11.82
C ILE A 45 -10.78 -17.36 12.58
N PHE A 46 -11.27 -16.14 12.32
CA PHE A 46 -12.49 -15.65 12.93
C PHE A 46 -13.72 -16.45 12.49
N GLN A 47 -13.83 -16.81 11.22
CA GLN A 47 -14.90 -17.68 10.73
C GLN A 47 -14.88 -19.04 11.43
N TRP A 48 -13.71 -19.66 11.55
CA TRP A 48 -13.55 -20.94 12.25
C TRP A 48 -13.92 -20.86 13.73
N THR A 49 -13.59 -19.75 14.40
CA THR A 49 -13.76 -19.60 15.85
C THR A 49 -15.15 -19.11 16.26
N LEU A 50 -15.75 -18.20 15.48
CA LEU A 50 -17.04 -17.57 15.78
C LEU A 50 -18.21 -18.18 14.99
N GLY A 51 -17.92 -18.98 13.96
CA GLY A 51 -18.94 -19.54 13.06
C GLY A 51 -19.62 -18.51 12.15
N TRP A 52 -19.04 -17.30 12.04
CA TRP A 52 -19.56 -16.21 11.21
C TRP A 52 -18.78 -16.10 9.91
N CYS A 53 -19.48 -16.10 8.78
CA CYS A 53 -18.83 -15.77 7.51
C CYS A 53 -18.47 -14.28 7.48
N ILE A 54 -17.19 -13.96 7.26
CA ILE A 54 -16.68 -12.60 7.11
C ILE A 54 -15.76 -12.53 5.87
N GLY A 55 -15.86 -11.45 5.09
CA GLY A 55 -14.95 -11.15 3.99
C GLY A 55 -15.23 -11.95 2.70
N ILE A 56 -14.17 -12.27 1.97
CA ILE A 56 -14.25 -12.94 0.64
C ILE A 56 -14.75 -14.39 0.77
N TRP A 57 -14.66 -14.97 1.95
CA TRP A 57 -15.10 -16.33 2.26
C TRP A 57 -16.62 -16.46 2.39
N CYS A 58 -17.38 -15.36 2.40
CA CYS A 58 -18.86 -15.36 2.39
C CYS A 58 -19.48 -15.52 1.00
N ILE A 59 -18.71 -15.32 -0.07
CA ILE A 59 -19.23 -15.29 -1.44
C ILE A 59 -19.45 -16.71 -2.00
N VAL A 60 -19.04 -17.75 -1.26
CA VAL A 60 -19.18 -19.17 -1.63
C VAL A 60 -20.26 -19.84 -0.82
#